data_AF-A0A958MUU5-F1
#
_entry.id   AF-A0A958MUU5-F1
#
_cell.length_a   1.000
_cell.length_b   1.000
_cell.length_c   1.000
_cell.angle_alpha   90.00
_cell.angle_beta   90.00
_cell.angle_gamma   90.00
#
_symmetry.space_group_name_H-M   'P 1'
#
loop_
_entity.id
_entity.type
_entity.pdbx_description
1 polymer ?
#
loop_
_entity_poly.entity_id
_entity_poly.type
_entity_poly.pdbx_seq_one_letter_code
_entity_poly.pdbx_strand_id
1 'polypeptide(L)' 'MEKSYIQSPLGWLKLTVDEERVYSIDRVRSRGVQTARISPLMLQLQNQLKEYFGGKRHKFDLPLADRG' A
#
# COMPACT_ATOMS: atom_id res chain seq x y z
N MET A 1 4.65 -10.20 7.02
CA MET A 1 3.86 -8.95 7.05
C MET A 1 4.74 -7.69 7.22
N GLU A 2 5.02 -7.02 6.11
CA GLU A 2 5.67 -5.70 6.04
C GLU A 2 4.63 -4.56 6.09
N LYS A 3 5.01 -3.42 6.68
CA LYS A 3 4.12 -2.25 6.84
C LYS A 3 4.80 -1.00 6.33
N SER A 4 4.12 -0.25 5.47
CA SER A 4 4.58 1.06 5.02
C SER A 4 3.45 2.07 5.09
N TYR A 5 3.81 3.36 5.05
CA TYR A 5 2.85 4.45 5.16
C TYR A 5 3.11 5.46 4.07
N ILE A 6 2.06 5.83 3.35
CA ILE A 6 2.13 6.87 2.33
C ILE A 6 1.13 7.97 2.63
N GLN A 7 1.47 9.18 2.19
CA GLN A 7 0.54 10.30 2.19
C GLN A 7 -0.22 10.31 0.87
N SER A 8 -1.55 10.39 0.96
CA SER A 8 -2.46 10.52 -0.18
C SER A 8 -3.32 11.78 -0.02
N PRO A 9 -4.05 12.21 -1.06
CA PRO A 9 -5.07 13.27 -0.93
C PRO A 9 -6.16 12.94 0.10
N LEU A 10 -6.34 11.65 0.43
CA LEU A 10 -7.24 11.18 1.48
C LEU A 10 -6.57 11.17 2.87
N GLY A 11 -5.32 11.59 3.01
CA GLY A 11 -4.55 11.50 4.26
C GLY A 11 -3.64 10.27 4.31
N TRP A 12 -3.29 9.82 5.51
CA TRP A 12 -2.35 8.72 5.69
C TRP A 12 -2.97 7.37 5.34
N LEU A 13 -2.26 6.59 4.53
CA LEU A 13 -2.61 5.21 4.21
C LEU A 13 -1.54 4.29 4.76
N LYS A 14 -1.97 3.31 5.55
CA LYS A 14 -1.16 2.18 6.01
C LYS A 14 -1.28 1.06 4.98
N LEU A 15 -0.16 0.70 4.39
CA LEU A 15 -0.01 -0.40 3.46
C LEU A 15 0.56 -1.59 4.21
N THR A 16 -0.13 -2.71 4.15
CA THR A 16 0.35 -3.98 4.68
C THR A 16 0.49 -4.94 3.53
N VAL A 17 1.68 -5.52 3.38
CA VAL A 17 1.92 -6.59 2.41
C VAL A 17 2.53 -7.78 3.14
N ASP A 18 2.30 -8.97 2.62
CA ASP A 18 3.08 -10.14 3.00
C ASP A 18 4.16 -10.41 1.94
N GLU A 19 4.83 -11.56 1.99
CA GLU A 19 5.93 -11.88 1.08
C GLU A 19 5.48 -11.96 -0.39
N GLU A 20 4.24 -12.37 -0.64
CA GLU A 20 3.73 -12.57 -2.00
C GLU A 20 2.50 -11.71 -2.36
N ARG A 21 1.80 -11.13 -1.39
CA ARG A 21 0.48 -10.51 -1.61
C ARG A 21 0.25 -9.22 -0.82
N VAL A 22 -0.54 -8.33 -1.38
CA VAL A 22 -1.03 -7.15 -0.65
C VAL A 22 -2.08 -7.61 0.34
N TYR A 23 -1.84 -7.33 1.62
CA TYR A 23 -2.66 -7.82 2.70
C TYR A 23 -3.76 -6.84 3.10
N SER A 24 -3.43 -5.54 3.21
CA SER A 24 -4.43 -4.51 3.47
C SER A 24 -3.97 -3.10 3.08
N ILE A 25 -4.93 -2.23 2.79
CA ILE A 25 -4.74 -0.80 2.62
C ILE A 25 -5.74 -0.12 3.55
N ASP A 26 -5.25 0.44 4.65
CA ASP A 26 -6.09 1.05 5.68
C ASP A 26 -5.83 2.57 5.74
N ARG A 27 -6.89 3.38 5.76
CA ARG A 27 -6.75 4.80 6.06
C ARG A 27 -6.53 5.00 7.55
N VAL A 28 -5.46 5.70 7.90
CA VAL A 28 -5.08 5.98 9.29
C VAL A 28 -5.00 7.49 9.51
N ARG A 29 -5.12 7.92 10.78
CA ARG A 29 -5.04 9.35 11.13
C ARG A 29 -3.59 9.85 11.13
N SER A 30 -2.63 8.99 11.41
CA SER A 30 -1.21 9.34 11.53
C SER A 30 -0.30 8.19 11.06
N ARG A 31 0.93 8.55 10.67
CA ARG A 31 1.97 7.58 10.32
C ARG A 31 2.42 6.80 11.55
N GLY A 32 2.37 5.47 11.46
CA GLY A 32 2.89 4.56 12.49
C GLY A 32 4.33 4.11 12.22
N VAL A 33 4.74 3.02 12.87
CA VAL A 33 6.05 2.41 12.67
C VAL A 33 6.06 1.63 11.35
N GLN A 34 6.91 2.07 10.42
CA GLN A 34 7.21 1.38 9.18
C GLN A 34 8.20 0.24 9.42
N THR A 35 8.06 -0.87 8.69
CA THR A 35 9.07 -1.94 8.70
C THR A 35 10.33 -1.49 7.97
N ALA A 36 11.49 -1.81 8.54
CA ALA A 36 12.79 -1.45 7.95
C ALA A 36 13.02 -2.12 6.58
N ARG A 37 12.45 -3.33 6.40
CA ARG A 37 12.47 -4.04 5.12
C ARG A 37 11.35 -3.54 4.21
N ILE A 38 11.72 -3.22 2.98
CA ILE A 38 10.82 -2.84 1.90
C ILE A 38 11.00 -3.85 0.77
N SER A 39 10.04 -4.74 0.60
CA SER A 39 10.00 -5.66 -0.54
C SER A 39 9.73 -4.94 -1.87
N PRO A 40 10.12 -5.53 -3.01
CA PRO A 40 9.74 -5.03 -4.33
C PRO A 40 8.22 -4.89 -4.50
N LEU A 41 7.43 -5.78 -3.88
CA LEU A 41 5.98 -5.71 -3.89
C LEU A 41 5.46 -4.44 -3.20
N MET A 42 6.04 -4.06 -2.06
CA MET A 42 5.70 -2.81 -1.37
C MET A 42 6.00 -1.59 -2.26
N LEU A 43 7.15 -1.58 -2.95
CA LEU A 43 7.51 -0.51 -3.88
C LEU A 43 6.52 -0.42 -5.03
N GLN A 44 6.13 -1.55 -5.63
CA GLN A 44 5.12 -1.60 -6.69
C GLN A 44 3.76 -1.08 -6.22
N LEU A 45 3.31 -1.48 -5.03
CA LEU A 45 2.06 -1.00 -4.44
C LEU A 45 2.08 0.52 -4.24
N GLN A 46 3.16 1.08 -3.69
CA GLN A 46 3.29 2.52 -3.52
C GLN A 46 3.25 3.28 -4.84
N ASN A 47 3.91 2.77 -5.88
CA ASN A 47 3.91 3.40 -7.19
C ASN A 47 2.52 3.36 -7.84
N GLN A 48 1.83 2.21 -7.81
CA GLN A 48 0.47 2.11 -8.34
C GLN A 48 -0.51 3.02 -7.59
N LEU A 49 -0.37 3.15 -6.26
CA LEU A 49 -1.20 4.07 -5.48
C LEU A 49 -0.93 5.53 -5.84
N LYS A 50 0.33 5.92 -6.05
CA LYS A 50 0.67 7.27 -6.53
C LYS A 50 0.04 7.55 -7.90
N GLU A 51 0.09 6.59 -8.83
CA GLU A 51 -0.56 6.71 -10.14
C GLU A 51 -2.09 6.82 -10.02
N TYR A 52 -2.68 6.04 -9.12
CA TYR A 52 -4.12 6.07 -8.86
C TYR A 52 -4.57 7.43 -8.32
N PHE A 53 -3.89 7.94 -7.29
CA PHE A 53 -4.20 9.27 -6.75
C PHE A 53 -3.84 10.40 -7.72
N GLY A 54 -2.90 10.17 -8.63
CA GLY A 54 -2.60 11.08 -9.73
C GLY A 54 -3.58 11.01 -10.90
N GLY A 55 -4.63 10.19 -10.83
CA GLY A 55 -5.63 10.02 -11.89
C GLY A 55 -5.13 9.29 -13.14
N LYS A 56 -3.95 8.65 -13.08
CA LYS A 56 -3.35 7.93 -14.21
C LYS A 56 -3.78 6.47 -14.28
N ARG A 57 -4.27 5.90 -13.17
CA ARG A 57 -4.59 4.48 -13.06
C ARG A 57 -5.87 4.27 -12.26
N HIS A 58 -6.72 3.34 -12.70
CA HIS A 58 -7.96 2.95 -12.01
C HIS A 58 -8.09 1.45 -11.77
N LYS A 59 -7.15 0.63 -12.29
CA LYS A 59 -7.07 -0.81 -12.08
C LYS A 59 -5.80 -1.17 -11.33
N PHE A 60 -5.92 -2.01 -10.30
CA PHE A 60 -4.77 -2.55 -9.57
C PHE A 60 -4.50 -3.97 -10.06
N ASP A 61 -3.28 -4.21 -10.56
CA ASP A 61 -2.80 -5.54 -10.95
C ASP A 61 -1.90 -6.10 -9.85
N LEU A 62 -2.38 -6.04 -8.62
CA LEU A 62 -1.66 -6.55 -7.45
C LEU A 62 -2.39 -7.76 -6.91
N PRO A 63 -1.68 -8.84 -6.55
CA PRO A 63 -2.30 -9.99 -5.91
C PRO A 63 -2.79 -9.56 -4.52
N LEU A 64 -4.09 -9.31 -4.41
CA LEU A 64 -4.76 -9.02 -3.15
C LEU A 64 -4.94 -10.35 -2.41
N ALA A 65 -4.61 -10.36 -1.12
CA ALA A 65 -5.02 -11.46 -0.26
C ALA A 65 -6.52 -11.31 -0.04
N ASP A 66 -7.32 -12.22 -0.62
CA ASP A 66 -8.75 -12.32 -0.32
C ASP A 66 -8.89 -12.56 1.19
N ARG A 67 -9.37 -11.55 1.91
CA ARG A 67 -9.96 -11.75 3.23
C ARG A 67 -11.45 -12.00 3.00
N GLY A 68 -11.80 -13.28 2.88
CA GLY A 68 -13.19 -13.73 2.98
C GLY A 68 -13.79 -13.43 4.34
#